data_AF-A0A1I0ATU1-F1
#
_entry.id   AF-A0A1I0ATU1-F1
#
_cell.length_a   1.000
_cell.length_b   1.000
_cell.length_c   1.000
_cell.angle_alpha   90.00
_cell.angle_beta   90.00
_cell.angle_gamma   90.00
#
_symmetry.space_group_name_H-M   'P 1'
#
loop_
_entity.id
_entity.type
_entity.pdbx_description
1 polymer ?
#
loop_
_entity_poly.entity_id
_entity_poly.type
_entity_poly.pdbx_seq_one_letter_code
_entity_poly.pdbx_strand_id
1 'polypeptide(L)'
;MTEEEKKSVNPGWERQLIEGLAFAAVREQRRNRIWGIFFKSLTFIYLFLLLFAFTDWFGDSAARISDKHTALVELDGMIMPDTINNADSINASLRSAFKDKGTQGVILRINSPGGSPVQAGYVNDEIRRLRAVYPDIPLYAVIGDVCASGGYYIASAADKIFVDKASLVGSIGVLMDGFGFAGTLEKLGIERRLLTAGEHKGFLDPFTPMDPKQREHATGLLKEIHEQFKHVVQMGRGERLKDLPEIFSGVIWTGQKSIELGLADGIGSAEYVAREIIEAEDIVNYSTRESLIDLFAKRVSTMMLGMLTNSSWGFR
;
A
#
# COMPACT_ATOMS: atom_id res chain seq x y z
N MET A 1 97.43 3.22 60.20
CA MET A 1 96.52 4.22 60.77
C MET A 1 95.48 4.53 59.71
N THR A 2 94.23 4.38 60.11
CA THR A 2 92.97 4.49 59.36
C THR A 2 92.75 5.86 58.73
N GLU A 3 92.13 5.93 57.55
CA GLU A 3 91.11 6.94 57.26
C GLU A 3 90.03 6.36 56.33
N GLU A 4 88.78 6.63 56.70
CA GLU A 4 87.53 6.13 56.16
C GLU A 4 87.15 6.81 54.84
N GLU A 5 86.67 6.01 53.89
CA GLU A 5 86.13 6.48 52.62
C GLU A 5 84.67 6.96 52.81
N LYS A 6 84.46 8.27 52.96
CA LYS A 6 83.12 8.89 52.94
C LYS A 6 82.54 8.86 51.53
N LYS A 7 81.61 7.95 51.27
CA LYS A 7 80.71 7.98 50.11
C LYS A 7 79.84 9.24 50.13
N SER A 8 80.13 10.19 49.23
CA SER A 8 79.24 11.32 48.95
C SER A 8 78.06 10.86 48.09
N VAL A 9 76.87 10.82 48.68
CA VAL A 9 75.61 10.65 47.96
C VAL A 9 75.39 11.89 47.09
N ASN A 10 75.28 11.70 45.79
CA ASN A 10 75.13 12.77 44.79
C ASN A 10 73.72 13.41 44.91
N PRO A 11 73.55 14.70 45.25
CA PRO A 11 72.26 15.30 45.60
C PRO A 11 71.30 15.58 44.42
N GLY A 12 71.58 15.07 43.22
CA GLY A 12 70.76 15.29 42.01
C GLY A 12 70.00 14.06 41.49
N TRP A 13 70.21 12.87 42.06
CA TRP A 13 69.64 11.62 41.54
C TRP A 13 68.11 11.59 41.64
N GLU A 14 67.54 12.14 42.72
CA GLU A 14 66.09 12.21 42.94
C GLU A 14 65.39 13.06 41.87
N ARG A 15 65.99 14.19 41.48
CA ARG A 15 65.46 15.06 40.43
C ARG A 15 65.52 14.39 39.06
N GLN A 16 66.61 13.69 38.75
CA GLN A 16 66.73 12.93 37.50
C GLN A 16 65.77 11.75 37.44
N LEU A 17 65.49 11.10 38.58
CA LEU A 17 64.54 10.00 38.67
C LEU A 17 63.09 10.51 38.54
N ILE A 18 62.77 11.67 39.14
CA ILE A 18 61.47 12.32 38.99
C ILE A 18 61.26 12.83 37.56
N GLU A 19 62.26 13.45 36.93
CA GLU A 19 62.20 13.85 35.52
C GLU A 19 62.06 12.63 34.60
N GLY A 20 62.84 11.57 34.85
CA GLY A 20 62.75 10.32 34.10
C GLY A 20 61.38 9.66 34.19
N LEU A 21 60.79 9.60 35.40
CA LEU A 21 59.44 9.09 35.63
C LEU A 21 58.36 10.01 35.01
N ALA A 22 58.51 11.33 35.11
CA ALA A 22 57.60 12.29 34.50
C ALA A 22 57.61 12.19 32.96
N PHE A 23 58.79 12.13 32.34
CA PHE A 23 58.91 11.95 30.89
C PHE A 23 58.49 10.55 30.44
N ALA A 24 58.69 9.50 31.25
CA ALA A 24 58.19 8.15 30.96
C ALA A 24 56.65 8.11 30.98
N ALA A 25 56.02 8.73 31.98
CA ALA A 25 54.56 8.83 32.08
C ALA A 25 53.95 9.62 30.91
N VAL A 26 54.57 10.75 30.51
CA VAL A 26 54.14 11.52 29.34
C VAL A 26 54.29 10.73 28.04
N ARG A 27 55.35 9.93 27.91
CA ARG A 27 55.60 9.09 26.73
C ARG A 27 54.60 7.93 26.66
N GLU A 28 54.22 7.35 27.80
CA GLU A 28 53.18 6.34 27.91
C GLU A 28 51.77 6.90 27.59
N GLN A 29 51.46 8.10 28.06
CA GLN A 29 50.18 8.77 27.78
C GLN A 29 50.05 9.12 26.29
N ARG A 30 51.12 9.59 25.64
CA ARG A 30 51.13 9.81 24.18
C ARG A 30 50.97 8.51 23.41
N ARG A 31 51.65 7.44 23.83
CA ARG A 31 51.55 6.11 23.21
C ARG A 31 50.14 5.56 23.31
N ASN A 32 49.50 5.62 24.49
CA ASN A 32 48.11 5.20 24.66
C ASN A 32 47.11 6.05 23.86
N ARG A 33 47.35 7.35 23.73
CA ARG A 33 46.52 8.21 22.85
C ARG A 33 46.67 7.82 21.38
N ILE A 34 47.89 7.55 20.92
CA ILE A 34 48.16 7.13 19.54
C ILE A 34 47.55 5.76 19.26
N TRP A 35 47.73 4.78 20.15
CA TRP A 35 47.10 3.47 20.02
C TRP A 35 45.57 3.54 20.10
N GLY A 36 45.03 4.39 20.97
CA GLY A 36 43.59 4.64 21.03
C GLY A 36 43.02 5.25 19.75
N ILE A 37 43.74 6.20 19.13
CA ILE A 37 43.37 6.77 17.82
C ILE A 37 43.50 5.72 16.72
N PHE A 38 44.57 4.92 16.73
CA PHE A 38 44.81 3.85 15.76
C PHE A 38 43.69 2.81 15.79
N PHE A 39 43.36 2.26 16.96
CA PHE A 39 42.30 1.25 17.09
C PHE A 39 40.92 1.83 16.74
N LYS A 40 40.60 3.06 17.15
CA LYS A 40 39.35 3.72 16.74
C LYS A 40 39.27 3.92 15.23
N SER A 41 40.35 4.37 14.60
CA SER A 41 40.42 4.55 13.14
C SER A 41 40.27 3.23 12.41
N LEU A 42 40.92 2.17 12.90
CA LEU A 42 40.79 0.82 12.36
C LEU A 42 39.37 0.28 12.50
N THR A 43 38.68 0.54 13.62
CA THR A 43 37.27 0.20 13.80
C THR A 43 36.37 0.99 12.85
N PHE A 44 36.61 2.28 12.64
CA PHE A 44 35.85 3.08 11.68
C PHE A 44 36.07 2.61 10.24
N ILE A 45 37.30 2.26 9.86
CA ILE A 45 37.60 1.69 8.54
C ILE A 45 36.90 0.33 8.38
N TYR A 46 36.96 -0.52 9.41
CA TYR A 46 36.26 -1.80 9.40
C TYR A 46 34.74 -1.61 9.26
N LEU A 47 34.13 -0.71 10.02
CA LEU A 47 32.70 -0.38 9.91
C LEU A 47 32.36 0.23 8.55
N PHE A 48 33.24 1.02 7.95
CA PHE A 48 33.05 1.61 6.63
C PHE A 48 33.14 0.54 5.52
N LEU A 49 34.08 -0.39 5.62
CA LEU A 49 34.17 -1.55 4.73
C LEU A 49 32.98 -2.49 4.92
N LEU A 50 32.51 -2.68 6.14
CA LEU A 50 31.32 -3.47 6.44
C LEU A 50 30.07 -2.79 5.88
N LEU A 51 29.95 -1.47 6.01
CA LEU A 51 28.89 -0.68 5.36
C LEU A 51 28.94 -0.82 3.84
N PHE A 52 30.14 -0.74 3.22
CA PHE A 52 30.30 -0.90 1.78
C PHE A 52 29.97 -2.33 1.30
N ALA A 53 30.40 -3.35 2.04
CA ALA A 53 30.03 -4.73 1.78
C ALA A 53 28.52 -4.97 1.99
N PHE A 54 27.90 -4.26 2.94
CA PHE A 54 26.46 -4.28 3.17
C PHE A 54 25.70 -3.56 2.05
N THR A 55 26.27 -2.47 1.50
CA THR A 55 25.71 -1.80 0.32
C THR A 55 25.88 -2.61 -0.94
N ASP A 56 26.92 -3.44 -1.09
CA ASP A 56 27.04 -4.38 -2.22
C ASP A 56 26.11 -5.60 -2.05
N TRP A 57 25.92 -6.09 -0.82
CA TRP A 57 24.94 -7.15 -0.50
C TRP A 57 23.49 -6.72 -0.74
N PHE A 58 23.17 -5.44 -0.55
CA PHE A 58 21.91 -4.81 -0.95
C PHE A 58 21.99 -4.13 -2.34
N GLY A 59 23.18 -4.12 -2.97
CA GLY A 59 23.55 -3.27 -4.11
C GLY A 59 23.20 -3.88 -5.46
N ASP A 60 23.05 -5.19 -5.51
CA ASP A 60 22.42 -5.89 -6.64
C ASP A 60 20.95 -5.47 -6.85
N SER A 61 20.35 -4.73 -5.91
CA SER A 61 18.99 -4.18 -6.04
C SER A 61 18.93 -2.66 -6.31
N ALA A 62 20.04 -1.92 -6.19
CA ALA A 62 20.02 -0.45 -6.25
C ALA A 62 20.72 0.15 -7.48
N ALA A 63 21.39 -0.66 -8.31
CA ALA A 63 22.17 -0.19 -9.46
C ALA A 63 21.69 -0.71 -10.84
N ARG A 64 20.44 -1.18 -10.96
CA ARG A 64 19.77 -1.35 -12.27
C ARG A 64 19.04 -0.08 -12.69
N ILE A 65 19.78 1.03 -12.80
CA ILE A 65 19.28 2.20 -13.53
C ILE A 65 19.35 1.81 -15.01
N SER A 66 18.19 1.55 -15.63
CA SER A 66 17.94 1.37 -17.09
C SER A 66 17.48 -0.02 -17.58
N ASP A 67 17.07 -0.96 -16.72
CA ASP A 67 16.49 -2.21 -17.24
C ASP A 67 15.00 -2.04 -17.56
N LYS A 68 14.65 -2.49 -18.77
CA LYS A 68 13.27 -2.63 -19.23
C LYS A 68 12.51 -3.52 -18.25
N HIS A 69 11.36 -3.05 -17.76
CA HIS A 69 10.58 -3.78 -16.76
C HIS A 69 9.08 -3.63 -16.98
N THR A 70 8.32 -4.52 -16.34
CA THR A 70 6.88 -4.38 -16.16
C THR A 70 6.60 -3.63 -14.86
N ALA A 71 5.85 -2.54 -14.94
CA ALA A 71 5.43 -1.79 -13.76
C ALA A 71 4.18 -2.44 -13.14
N LEU A 72 4.23 -2.75 -11.84
CA LEU A 72 3.10 -3.31 -11.10
C LEU A 72 2.49 -2.27 -10.16
N VAL A 73 1.18 -2.06 -10.26
CA VAL A 73 0.37 -1.31 -9.30
C VAL A 73 -0.66 -2.26 -8.68
N GLU A 74 -0.72 -2.29 -7.37
CA GLU A 74 -1.61 -3.14 -6.59
C GLU A 74 -2.83 -2.36 -6.11
N LEU A 75 -3.99 -2.98 -6.22
CA LEU A 75 -5.24 -2.54 -5.62
C LEU A 75 -5.78 -3.72 -4.82
N ASP A 76 -5.55 -3.71 -3.51
CA ASP A 76 -5.89 -4.81 -2.61
C ASP A 76 -6.77 -4.34 -1.45
N GLY A 77 -8.03 -4.78 -1.44
CA GLY A 77 -9.04 -4.40 -0.45
C GLY A 77 -10.06 -3.38 -0.97
N MET A 78 -10.76 -2.74 -0.03
CA MET A 78 -11.90 -1.86 -0.34
C MET A 78 -11.45 -0.49 -0.86
N ILE A 79 -12.12 0.00 -1.90
CA ILE A 79 -11.85 1.28 -2.55
C ILE A 79 -12.65 2.38 -1.84
N MET A 80 -12.02 3.15 -0.96
CA MET A 80 -12.68 4.19 -0.17
C MET A 80 -11.79 5.43 -0.03
N PRO A 81 -12.36 6.63 0.19
CA PRO A 81 -11.58 7.87 0.31
C PRO A 81 -10.56 7.86 1.46
N ASP A 82 -10.85 7.14 2.53
CA ASP A 82 -10.08 7.08 3.78
C ASP A 82 -9.17 5.84 3.89
N THR A 83 -9.06 5.04 2.82
CA THR A 83 -8.14 3.89 2.76
C THR A 83 -6.94 4.19 1.87
N ILE A 84 -5.92 3.33 1.89
CA ILE A 84 -4.78 3.44 0.98
C ILE A 84 -5.17 3.20 -0.49
N ASN A 85 -6.28 2.50 -0.74
CA ASN A 85 -6.87 2.27 -2.06
C ASN A 85 -7.80 3.41 -2.51
N ASN A 86 -7.57 4.62 -2.02
CA ASN A 86 -8.23 5.81 -2.55
C ASN A 86 -7.68 6.17 -3.94
N ALA A 87 -8.46 6.92 -4.70
CA ALA A 87 -8.14 7.32 -6.05
C ALA A 87 -6.86 8.15 -6.14
N ASP A 88 -6.56 9.01 -5.18
CA ASP A 88 -5.36 9.85 -5.22
C ASP A 88 -4.08 9.00 -5.15
N SER A 89 -4.04 8.03 -4.23
CA SER A 89 -2.93 7.07 -4.08
C SER A 89 -2.77 6.17 -5.29
N ILE A 90 -3.86 5.58 -5.78
CA ILE A 90 -3.83 4.69 -6.97
C ILE A 90 -3.40 5.49 -8.19
N ASN A 91 -3.97 6.67 -8.42
CA ASN A 91 -3.64 7.52 -9.54
C ASN A 91 -2.19 8.03 -9.47
N ALA A 92 -1.66 8.32 -8.27
CA ALA A 92 -0.25 8.67 -8.09
C ALA A 92 0.69 7.50 -8.46
N SER A 93 0.31 6.28 -8.07
CA SER A 93 1.05 5.05 -8.40
C SER A 93 1.05 4.80 -9.90
N LEU A 94 -0.13 4.89 -10.55
CA LEU A 94 -0.28 4.77 -12.01
C LEU A 94 0.53 5.85 -12.74
N ARG A 95 0.44 7.12 -12.34
CA ARG A 95 1.24 8.19 -12.95
C ARG A 95 2.74 7.94 -12.84
N SER A 96 3.20 7.40 -11.72
CA SER A 96 4.62 7.07 -11.53
C SER A 96 5.05 5.93 -12.46
N ALA A 97 4.25 4.87 -12.54
CA ALA A 97 4.48 3.74 -13.44
C ALA A 97 4.58 4.18 -14.91
N PHE A 98 3.61 4.95 -15.40
CA PHE A 98 3.60 5.41 -16.81
C PHE A 98 4.71 6.42 -17.14
N LYS A 99 5.20 7.19 -16.16
CA LYS A 99 6.25 8.20 -16.37
C LYS A 99 7.65 7.59 -16.36
N ASP A 100 7.83 6.40 -15.80
CA ASP A 100 9.14 5.78 -15.71
C ASP A 100 9.63 5.29 -17.08
N LYS A 101 10.86 5.65 -17.44
CA LYS A 101 11.43 5.39 -18.77
C LYS A 101 11.70 3.90 -19.04
N GLY A 102 11.84 3.09 -18.00
CA GLY A 102 12.06 1.64 -18.11
C GLY A 102 10.77 0.85 -18.33
N THR A 103 9.60 1.44 -18.08
CA THR A 103 8.31 0.75 -18.15
C THR A 103 7.97 0.34 -19.58
N GLN A 104 7.88 -0.98 -19.82
CA GLN A 104 7.42 -1.55 -21.09
C GLN A 104 5.91 -1.83 -21.09
N GLY A 105 5.30 -1.92 -19.91
CA GLY A 105 3.87 -2.15 -19.73
C GLY A 105 3.50 -2.04 -18.26
N VAL A 106 2.22 -1.76 -17.99
CA VAL A 106 1.68 -1.61 -16.64
C VAL A 106 0.73 -2.76 -16.34
N ILE A 107 0.97 -3.48 -15.25
CA ILE A 107 0.02 -4.40 -14.65
C ILE A 107 -0.68 -3.71 -13.50
N LEU A 108 -2.01 -3.59 -13.58
CA LEU A 108 -2.86 -3.25 -12.44
C LEU A 108 -3.38 -4.56 -11.83
N ARG A 109 -2.77 -5.00 -10.73
CA ARG A 109 -3.18 -6.21 -10.02
C ARG A 109 -4.30 -5.88 -9.04
N ILE A 110 -5.47 -6.49 -9.25
CA ILE A 110 -6.70 -6.17 -8.52
C ILE A 110 -7.14 -7.35 -7.68
N ASN A 111 -7.29 -7.11 -6.38
CA ASN A 111 -7.94 -7.99 -5.42
C ASN A 111 -8.90 -7.17 -4.56
N SER A 112 -10.10 -6.87 -5.08
CA SER A 112 -11.04 -5.95 -4.43
C SER A 112 -12.50 -6.39 -4.55
N PRO A 113 -13.27 -6.31 -3.44
CA PRO A 113 -14.72 -6.48 -3.47
C PRO A 113 -15.45 -5.24 -4.03
N GLY A 114 -14.73 -4.15 -4.32
CA GLY A 114 -15.29 -2.87 -4.76
C GLY A 114 -15.20 -1.79 -3.68
N GLY A 115 -16.17 -0.87 -3.68
CA GLY A 115 -16.22 0.27 -2.78
C GLY A 115 -16.95 1.46 -3.40
N SER A 116 -16.45 2.67 -3.12
CA SER A 116 -17.05 3.92 -3.57
C SER A 116 -17.10 4.05 -5.09
N PRO A 117 -18.28 4.30 -5.69
CA PRO A 117 -18.41 4.57 -7.14
C PRO A 117 -17.60 5.78 -7.60
N VAL A 118 -17.49 6.81 -6.74
CA VAL A 118 -16.74 8.03 -7.05
C VAL A 118 -15.25 7.75 -7.17
N GLN A 119 -14.69 7.02 -6.20
CA GLN A 119 -13.27 6.65 -6.19
C GLN A 119 -12.94 5.75 -7.39
N ALA A 120 -13.79 4.77 -7.69
CA ALA A 120 -13.64 3.92 -8.87
C ALA A 120 -13.72 4.71 -10.18
N GLY A 121 -14.62 5.69 -10.27
CA GLY A 121 -14.73 6.62 -11.39
C GLY A 121 -13.44 7.40 -11.64
N TYR A 122 -12.87 8.03 -10.61
CA TYR A 122 -11.64 8.79 -10.73
C TYR A 122 -10.43 7.96 -11.17
N VAL A 123 -10.35 6.70 -10.73
CA VAL A 123 -9.28 5.79 -11.20
C VAL A 123 -9.51 5.37 -12.64
N ASN A 124 -10.76 5.03 -13.02
CA ASN A 124 -11.10 4.66 -14.39
C ASN A 124 -10.76 5.78 -15.39
N ASP A 125 -11.15 7.02 -15.07
CA ASP A 125 -10.88 8.19 -15.91
C ASP A 125 -9.37 8.45 -16.05
N GLU A 126 -8.61 8.30 -14.97
CA GLU A 126 -7.15 8.46 -15.02
C GLU A 126 -6.48 7.36 -15.84
N ILE A 127 -6.91 6.09 -15.73
CA ILE A 127 -6.41 4.99 -16.56
C ILE A 127 -6.65 5.33 -18.04
N ARG A 128 -7.86 5.77 -18.41
CA ARG A 128 -8.20 6.16 -19.78
C ARG A 128 -7.31 7.30 -20.27
N ARG A 129 -7.12 8.33 -19.45
CA ARG A 129 -6.25 9.46 -19.77
C ARG A 129 -4.79 9.03 -19.95
N LEU A 130 -4.26 8.20 -19.05
CA LEU A 130 -2.88 7.71 -19.11
C LEU A 130 -2.63 6.84 -20.34
N ARG A 131 -3.54 5.92 -20.67
CA ARG A 131 -3.46 5.13 -21.91
C ARG A 131 -3.47 6.01 -23.16
N ALA A 132 -4.23 7.10 -23.16
CA ALA A 132 -4.24 8.06 -24.27
C ALA A 132 -2.95 8.89 -24.37
N VAL A 133 -2.32 9.22 -23.23
CA VAL A 133 -1.05 9.98 -23.18
C VAL A 133 0.16 9.11 -23.51
N TYR A 134 0.12 7.82 -23.14
CA TYR A 134 1.18 6.84 -23.33
C TYR A 134 0.69 5.64 -24.15
N PRO A 135 0.37 5.83 -25.45
CA PRO A 135 -0.24 4.79 -26.27
C PRO A 135 0.66 3.56 -26.48
N ASP A 136 1.97 3.72 -26.34
CA ASP A 136 2.96 2.64 -26.50
C ASP A 136 3.15 1.80 -25.23
N ILE A 137 2.55 2.20 -24.10
CA ILE A 137 2.64 1.48 -22.82
C ILE A 137 1.28 0.82 -22.54
N PRO A 138 1.13 -0.50 -22.80
CA PRO A 138 -0.13 -1.19 -22.53
C PRO A 138 -0.40 -1.25 -21.02
N LEU A 139 -1.68 -1.15 -20.64
CA LEU A 139 -2.14 -1.42 -19.27
C LEU A 139 -3.03 -2.65 -19.24
N TYR A 140 -2.60 -3.67 -18.50
CA TYR A 140 -3.34 -4.90 -18.30
C TYR A 140 -3.81 -5.02 -16.86
N ALA A 141 -5.10 -5.31 -16.66
CA ALA A 141 -5.60 -5.69 -15.36
C ALA A 141 -5.34 -7.19 -15.14
N VAL A 142 -4.81 -7.54 -13.98
CA VAL A 142 -4.62 -8.94 -13.57
C VAL A 142 -5.41 -9.16 -12.28
N ILE A 143 -6.41 -10.03 -12.34
CA ILE A 143 -7.31 -10.26 -11.22
C ILE A 143 -6.75 -11.36 -10.33
N GLY A 144 -6.67 -11.08 -9.03
CA GLY A 144 -6.40 -12.06 -7.98
C GLY A 144 -7.66 -12.86 -7.62
N ASP A 145 -8.00 -12.91 -6.34
CA ASP A 145 -9.15 -13.70 -5.88
C ASP A 145 -10.48 -13.03 -6.26
N VAL A 146 -10.57 -11.70 -6.14
CA VAL A 146 -11.81 -10.96 -6.39
C VAL A 146 -11.60 -9.65 -7.17
N CYS A 147 -12.47 -9.37 -8.12
CA CYS A 147 -12.61 -8.10 -8.81
C CYS A 147 -14.09 -7.85 -9.06
N ALA A 148 -14.76 -7.35 -8.01
CA ALA A 148 -16.20 -7.14 -7.99
C ALA A 148 -16.53 -5.64 -7.89
N SER A 149 -17.70 -5.26 -8.40
CA SER A 149 -18.27 -3.90 -8.27
C SER A 149 -17.27 -2.82 -8.66
N GLY A 150 -16.91 -1.88 -7.77
CA GLY A 150 -15.92 -0.83 -8.03
C GLY A 150 -14.55 -1.34 -8.52
N GLY A 151 -14.13 -2.55 -8.15
CA GLY A 151 -12.92 -3.16 -8.68
C GLY A 151 -13.04 -3.47 -10.18
N TYR A 152 -14.18 -4.02 -10.59
CA TYR A 152 -14.46 -4.29 -12.00
C TYR A 152 -14.71 -3.00 -12.81
N TYR A 153 -15.31 -1.99 -12.18
CA TYR A 153 -15.42 -0.64 -12.75
C TYR A 153 -14.03 -0.16 -13.19
N ILE A 154 -13.02 -0.24 -12.32
CA ILE A 154 -11.65 0.15 -12.64
C ILE A 154 -11.04 -0.76 -13.70
N ALA A 155 -11.12 -2.08 -13.52
CA ALA A 155 -10.54 -3.07 -14.44
C ALA A 155 -11.01 -2.90 -15.88
N SER A 156 -12.28 -2.49 -16.08
CA SER A 156 -12.86 -2.29 -17.40
C SER A 156 -12.16 -1.20 -18.24
N ALA A 157 -11.37 -0.30 -17.63
CA ALA A 157 -10.57 0.67 -18.35
C ALA A 157 -9.23 0.13 -18.90
N ALA A 158 -8.84 -1.10 -18.57
CA ALA A 158 -7.60 -1.71 -19.07
C ALA A 158 -7.69 -2.08 -20.57
N ASP A 159 -6.53 -2.28 -21.21
CA ASP A 159 -6.44 -2.83 -22.57
C ASP A 159 -6.95 -4.28 -22.61
N LYS A 160 -6.52 -5.07 -21.61
CA LYS A 160 -6.91 -6.47 -21.41
C LYS A 160 -7.04 -6.78 -19.93
N ILE A 161 -7.87 -7.76 -19.60
CA ILE A 161 -8.13 -8.27 -18.27
C ILE A 161 -7.79 -9.76 -18.24
N PHE A 162 -6.85 -10.14 -17.38
CA PHE A 162 -6.45 -11.52 -17.14
C PHE A 162 -6.97 -11.98 -15.78
N VAL A 163 -7.37 -13.25 -15.68
CA VAL A 163 -7.97 -13.84 -14.48
C VAL A 163 -7.35 -15.21 -14.18
N ASP A 164 -7.47 -15.70 -12.95
CA ASP A 164 -7.42 -17.15 -12.70
C ASP A 164 -8.80 -17.78 -13.02
N LYS A 165 -8.85 -19.10 -13.22
CA LYS A 165 -10.11 -19.83 -13.43
C LYS A 165 -11.12 -19.60 -12.31
N ALA A 166 -10.64 -19.52 -11.07
CA ALA A 166 -11.44 -19.38 -9.85
C ALA A 166 -11.60 -17.94 -9.36
N SER A 167 -10.98 -16.94 -10.02
CA SER A 167 -11.21 -15.53 -9.70
C SER A 167 -12.70 -15.19 -9.70
N LEU A 168 -13.13 -14.30 -8.83
CA LEU A 168 -14.50 -13.83 -8.73
C LEU A 168 -14.63 -12.46 -9.39
N VAL A 169 -15.34 -12.37 -10.51
CA VAL A 169 -15.39 -11.18 -11.35
C VAL A 169 -16.84 -10.74 -11.58
N GLY A 170 -17.08 -9.44 -11.70
CA GLY A 170 -18.40 -8.89 -12.04
C GLY A 170 -18.98 -8.13 -10.86
N SER A 171 -20.14 -8.56 -10.35
CA SER A 171 -20.94 -7.75 -9.42
C SER A 171 -21.21 -6.34 -9.95
N ILE A 172 -21.58 -6.28 -11.24
CA ILE A 172 -21.87 -5.01 -11.91
C ILE A 172 -23.27 -4.59 -11.49
N GLY A 173 -23.31 -3.71 -10.50
CA GLY A 173 -24.52 -3.23 -9.85
C GLY A 173 -24.18 -2.22 -8.77
N VAL A 174 -25.21 -1.59 -8.23
CA VAL A 174 -25.09 -0.56 -7.19
C VAL A 174 -26.10 -0.89 -6.11
N LEU A 175 -25.68 -0.78 -4.86
CA LEU A 175 -26.55 -0.97 -3.71
C LEU A 175 -26.46 0.23 -2.79
N MET A 176 -27.53 0.41 -2.03
CA MET A 176 -27.59 1.28 -0.87
C MET A 176 -28.32 0.46 0.18
N ASP A 177 -27.63 0.14 1.26
CA ASP A 177 -28.11 -0.73 2.31
C ASP A 177 -28.24 0.01 3.65
N GLY A 178 -28.95 -0.62 4.57
CA GLY A 178 -29.27 -0.07 5.88
C GLY A 178 -30.32 -0.92 6.57
N PHE A 179 -30.38 -0.82 7.89
CA PHE A 179 -31.36 -1.53 8.70
C PHE A 179 -32.55 -0.65 9.06
N GLY A 180 -33.73 -1.26 9.22
CA GLY A 180 -34.90 -0.61 9.80
C GLY A 180 -35.15 -1.10 11.23
N PHE A 181 -35.27 -0.18 12.19
CA PHE A 181 -35.43 -0.45 13.62
C PHE A 181 -36.74 0.06 14.21
N ALA A 182 -37.64 0.65 13.41
CA ALA A 182 -38.91 1.24 13.89
C ALA A 182 -39.71 0.29 14.81
N GLY A 183 -39.89 -0.97 14.40
CA GLY A 183 -40.61 -1.97 15.23
C GLY A 183 -39.85 -2.42 16.48
N THR A 184 -38.52 -2.28 16.51
CA THR A 184 -37.72 -2.57 17.72
C THR A 184 -37.90 -1.47 18.75
N LEU A 185 -37.89 -0.20 18.32
CA LEU A 185 -38.11 0.95 19.20
C LEU A 185 -39.49 0.88 19.87
N GLU A 186 -40.52 0.55 19.09
CA GLU A 186 -41.88 0.35 19.60
C GLU A 186 -41.94 -0.72 20.70
N LYS A 187 -41.32 -1.89 20.48
CA LYS A 187 -41.28 -2.99 21.45
C LYS A 187 -40.53 -2.64 22.74
N LEU A 188 -39.52 -1.79 22.65
CA LEU A 188 -38.72 -1.37 23.80
C LEU A 188 -39.28 -0.13 24.50
N GLY A 189 -40.38 0.46 23.99
CA GLY A 189 -40.94 1.70 24.52
C GLY A 189 -40.05 2.92 24.30
N ILE A 190 -39.18 2.88 23.28
CA ILE A 190 -38.27 3.97 22.94
C ILE A 190 -38.94 4.91 21.94
N GLU A 191 -39.13 6.17 22.35
CA GLU A 191 -39.67 7.21 21.48
C GLU A 191 -38.58 7.88 20.64
N ARG A 192 -38.76 7.92 19.32
CA ARG A 192 -37.90 8.67 18.42
C ARG A 192 -38.41 10.10 18.25
N ARG A 193 -37.59 11.10 18.58
CA ARG A 193 -37.90 12.54 18.39
C ARG A 193 -36.98 13.18 17.36
N LEU A 194 -37.38 13.16 16.10
CA LEU A 194 -36.66 13.84 15.02
C LEU A 194 -37.32 15.17 14.70
N LEU A 195 -36.54 16.26 14.80
CA LEU A 195 -36.91 17.59 14.33
C LEU A 195 -35.95 17.98 13.22
N THR A 196 -36.49 18.39 12.06
CA THR A 196 -35.68 18.74 10.88
C THR A 196 -36.08 20.08 10.29
N ALA A 197 -35.10 20.75 9.66
CA ALA A 197 -35.32 21.81 8.70
C ALA A 197 -35.01 21.25 7.29
N GLY A 198 -35.96 21.41 6.36
CA GLY A 198 -35.94 20.76 5.04
C GLY A 198 -36.74 19.47 4.99
N GLU A 199 -37.62 19.35 3.98
CA GLU A 199 -38.63 18.28 3.87
C GLU A 199 -38.03 16.87 3.85
N HIS A 200 -36.87 16.70 3.20
CA HIS A 200 -36.22 15.39 3.05
C HIS A 200 -35.03 15.19 4.00
N LYS A 201 -34.87 15.99 5.05
CA LYS A 201 -33.69 15.88 5.94
C LYS A 201 -33.72 14.66 6.87
N GLY A 202 -34.85 13.95 6.93
CA GLY A 202 -35.00 12.62 7.53
C GLY A 202 -34.96 11.47 6.51
N PHE A 203 -34.34 11.68 5.34
CA PHE A 203 -34.26 10.70 4.26
C PHE A 203 -33.62 9.39 4.71
N LEU A 204 -34.29 8.26 4.42
CA LEU A 204 -33.88 6.89 4.76
C LEU A 204 -33.48 6.72 6.22
N ASP A 205 -34.14 7.44 7.12
CA ASP A 205 -33.90 7.28 8.55
C ASP A 205 -34.22 5.84 9.01
N PRO A 206 -33.26 5.14 9.64
CA PRO A 206 -33.43 3.73 10.00
C PRO A 206 -34.43 3.53 11.15
N PHE A 207 -34.82 4.58 11.87
CA PHE A 207 -35.68 4.49 13.05
C PHE A 207 -37.15 4.87 12.77
N THR A 208 -37.48 5.20 11.52
CA THR A 208 -38.84 5.54 11.07
C THR A 208 -39.29 4.48 10.05
N PRO A 209 -40.60 4.17 9.93
CA PRO A 209 -41.09 3.32 8.85
C PRO A 209 -40.66 3.85 7.47
N MET A 210 -40.31 2.95 6.56
CA MET A 210 -39.84 3.30 5.22
C MET A 210 -40.93 4.02 4.42
N ASP A 211 -40.67 5.28 4.06
CA ASP A 211 -41.56 6.09 3.20
C ASP A 211 -41.47 5.63 1.73
N PRO A 212 -42.59 5.28 1.07
CA PRO A 212 -42.62 4.94 -0.35
C PRO A 212 -41.97 5.98 -1.27
N LYS A 213 -42.15 7.28 -1.01
CA LYS A 213 -41.57 8.36 -1.83
C LYS A 213 -40.04 8.43 -1.68
N GLN A 214 -39.55 8.26 -0.46
CA GLN A 214 -38.10 8.20 -0.22
C GLN A 214 -37.49 6.95 -0.87
N ARG A 215 -38.18 5.81 -0.81
CA ARG A 215 -37.74 4.57 -1.49
C ARG A 215 -37.69 4.75 -3.01
N GLU A 216 -38.69 5.38 -3.60
CA GLU A 216 -38.73 5.67 -5.04
C GLU A 216 -37.56 6.59 -5.43
N HIS A 217 -37.33 7.68 -4.70
CA HIS A 217 -36.21 8.57 -4.93
C HIS A 217 -34.85 7.85 -4.81
N ALA A 218 -34.65 7.07 -3.73
CA ALA A 218 -33.47 6.25 -3.50
C ALA A 218 -33.20 5.27 -4.64
N THR A 219 -34.26 4.64 -5.15
CA THR A 219 -34.18 3.69 -6.28
C THR A 219 -33.84 4.42 -7.59
N GLY A 220 -34.35 5.64 -7.78
CA GLY A 220 -33.96 6.52 -8.89
C GLY A 220 -32.46 6.81 -8.89
N LEU A 221 -31.90 7.21 -7.74
CA LEU A 221 -30.45 7.44 -7.59
C LEU A 221 -29.63 6.18 -7.92
N LEU A 222 -30.04 5.01 -7.41
CA LEU A 222 -29.37 3.75 -7.70
C LEU A 222 -29.40 3.42 -9.19
N LYS A 223 -30.53 3.66 -9.86
CA LYS A 223 -30.66 3.43 -11.31
C LYS A 223 -29.72 4.34 -12.10
N GLU A 224 -29.64 5.62 -11.76
CA GLU A 224 -28.73 6.56 -12.43
C GLU A 224 -27.27 6.13 -12.32
N ILE A 225 -26.81 5.79 -11.11
CA ILE A 225 -25.43 5.32 -10.89
C ILE A 225 -25.18 3.98 -11.59
N HIS A 226 -26.18 3.09 -11.60
CA HIS A 226 -26.05 1.81 -12.31
C HIS A 226 -25.93 2.00 -13.82
N GLU A 227 -26.69 2.90 -14.44
CA GLU A 227 -26.54 3.21 -15.86
C GLU A 227 -25.15 3.79 -16.19
N GLN A 228 -24.57 4.61 -15.30
CA GLN A 228 -23.18 5.07 -15.45
C GLN A 228 -22.19 3.90 -15.45
N PHE A 229 -22.35 2.96 -14.52
CA PHE A 229 -21.49 1.77 -14.45
C PHE A 229 -21.64 0.90 -15.71
N LYS A 230 -22.87 0.65 -16.18
CA LYS A 230 -23.11 -0.06 -17.44
C LYS A 230 -22.37 0.60 -18.59
N HIS A 231 -22.49 1.91 -18.71
CA HIS A 231 -21.85 2.69 -19.77
C HIS A 231 -20.32 2.53 -19.74
N VAL A 232 -19.69 2.63 -18.57
CA VAL A 232 -18.23 2.45 -18.42
C VAL A 232 -17.79 1.05 -18.84
N VAL A 233 -18.51 0.01 -18.39
CA VAL A 233 -18.18 -1.38 -18.77
C VAL A 233 -18.36 -1.60 -20.26
N GLN A 234 -19.46 -1.11 -20.84
CA GLN A 234 -19.71 -1.21 -22.29
C GLN A 234 -18.63 -0.51 -23.10
N MET A 235 -18.20 0.69 -22.69
CA MET A 235 -17.11 1.40 -23.34
C MET A 235 -15.76 0.67 -23.22
N GLY A 236 -15.49 0.04 -22.08
CA GLY A 236 -14.24 -0.68 -21.84
C GLY A 236 -14.15 -2.03 -22.55
N ARG A 237 -15.24 -2.79 -22.55
CA ARG A 237 -15.29 -4.14 -23.13
C ARG A 237 -15.66 -4.13 -24.62
N GLY A 238 -16.43 -3.14 -25.07
CA GLY A 238 -16.84 -3.01 -26.48
C GLY A 238 -17.49 -4.28 -27.02
N GLU A 239 -17.14 -4.65 -28.24
CA GLU A 239 -17.69 -5.85 -28.94
C GLU A 239 -17.37 -7.18 -28.26
N ARG A 240 -16.40 -7.22 -27.33
CA ARG A 240 -16.07 -8.45 -26.58
C ARG A 240 -17.23 -8.87 -25.69
N LEU A 241 -17.96 -7.90 -25.14
CA LEU A 241 -19.03 -8.12 -24.17
C LEU A 241 -20.22 -8.81 -24.83
N LYS A 242 -20.71 -9.89 -24.23
CA LYS A 242 -21.94 -10.54 -24.71
C LYS A 242 -23.17 -9.72 -24.34
N ASP A 243 -24.15 -9.70 -25.23
CA ASP A 243 -25.45 -9.06 -24.98
C ASP A 243 -26.32 -9.96 -24.08
N LEU A 244 -26.02 -9.93 -22.78
CA LEU A 244 -26.73 -10.68 -21.75
C LEU A 244 -27.09 -9.73 -20.60
N PRO A 245 -28.38 -9.45 -20.36
CA PRO A 245 -28.81 -8.54 -19.30
C PRO A 245 -28.32 -8.93 -17.90
N GLU A 246 -28.11 -10.22 -17.66
CA GLU A 246 -27.63 -10.76 -16.38
C GLU A 246 -26.22 -10.26 -16.02
N ILE A 247 -25.40 -9.86 -16.98
CA ILE A 247 -24.08 -9.26 -16.73
C ILE A 247 -24.20 -8.02 -15.81
N PHE A 248 -25.27 -7.24 -15.96
CA PHE A 248 -25.53 -6.02 -15.22
C PHE A 248 -26.54 -6.21 -14.08
N SER A 249 -26.67 -7.42 -13.55
CA SER A 249 -27.61 -7.74 -12.46
C SER A 249 -26.99 -7.67 -11.06
N GLY A 250 -25.67 -7.50 -10.97
CA GLY A 250 -24.92 -7.61 -9.72
C GLY A 250 -24.42 -9.03 -9.40
N VAL A 251 -24.63 -10.00 -10.29
CA VAL A 251 -24.11 -11.38 -10.15
C VAL A 251 -22.59 -11.42 -10.33
N ILE A 252 -21.95 -12.33 -9.59
CA ILE A 252 -20.52 -12.64 -9.67
C ILE A 252 -20.34 -13.90 -10.52
N TRP A 253 -19.28 -13.90 -11.34
CA TRP A 253 -18.91 -14.99 -12.22
C TRP A 253 -17.52 -15.50 -11.86
N THR A 254 -17.26 -16.79 -12.10
CA THR A 254 -15.90 -17.31 -12.06
C THR A 254 -15.08 -16.72 -13.19
N GLY A 255 -13.75 -16.66 -13.04
CA GLY A 255 -12.87 -16.14 -14.06
C GLY A 255 -12.99 -16.90 -15.38
N GLN A 256 -13.12 -18.24 -15.31
CA GLN A 256 -13.40 -19.06 -16.49
C GLN A 256 -14.69 -18.60 -17.23
N LYS A 257 -15.79 -18.40 -16.50
CA LYS A 257 -17.06 -17.96 -17.09
C LYS A 257 -16.99 -16.52 -17.59
N SER A 258 -16.22 -15.66 -16.90
CA SER A 258 -16.06 -14.25 -17.26
C SER A 258 -15.45 -14.07 -18.66
N ILE A 259 -14.57 -14.98 -19.09
CA ILE A 259 -14.00 -14.97 -20.45
C ILE A 259 -15.08 -15.26 -21.50
N GLU A 260 -15.93 -16.27 -21.25
CA GLU A 260 -17.04 -16.61 -22.16
C GLU A 260 -18.04 -15.45 -22.33
N LEU A 261 -18.26 -14.68 -21.27
CA LEU A 261 -19.13 -13.50 -21.23
C LEU A 261 -18.48 -12.24 -21.80
N GLY A 262 -17.18 -12.27 -22.10
CA GLY A 262 -16.41 -11.11 -22.56
C GLY A 262 -16.03 -10.12 -21.46
N LEU A 263 -16.21 -10.50 -20.19
CA LEU A 263 -15.82 -9.71 -19.03
C LEU A 263 -14.30 -9.75 -18.77
N ALA A 264 -13.64 -10.80 -19.22
CA ALA A 264 -12.18 -10.93 -19.21
C ALA A 264 -11.67 -11.41 -20.59
N ASP A 265 -10.36 -11.32 -20.81
CA ASP A 265 -9.72 -11.59 -22.10
C ASP A 265 -8.93 -12.90 -22.11
N GLY A 266 -8.46 -13.37 -20.96
CA GLY A 266 -7.69 -14.62 -20.88
C GLY A 266 -7.34 -15.03 -19.46
N ILE A 267 -6.72 -16.20 -19.34
CA ILE A 267 -6.19 -16.70 -18.07
C ILE A 267 -4.73 -16.27 -17.94
N GLY A 268 -4.33 -15.75 -16.78
CA GLY A 268 -2.95 -15.36 -16.56
C GLY A 268 -2.69 -14.76 -15.17
N SER A 269 -1.51 -15.03 -14.63
CA SER A 269 -0.97 -14.34 -13.45
C SER A 269 -0.18 -13.08 -13.85
N ALA A 270 0.23 -12.28 -12.87
CA ALA A 270 1.04 -11.09 -13.14
C ALA A 270 2.38 -11.46 -13.79
N GLU A 271 3.00 -12.55 -13.32
CA GLU A 271 4.25 -13.09 -13.84
C GLU A 271 4.09 -13.61 -15.27
N TYR A 272 2.96 -14.29 -15.56
CA TYR A 272 2.66 -14.72 -16.93
C TYR A 272 2.49 -13.53 -17.86
N VAL A 273 1.74 -12.50 -17.45
CA VAL A 273 1.53 -11.30 -18.27
C VAL A 273 2.83 -10.54 -18.49
N ALA A 274 3.65 -10.36 -17.45
CA ALA A 274 4.95 -9.71 -17.56
C ALA A 274 5.89 -10.45 -18.53
N ARG A 275 6.02 -11.77 -18.37
CA ARG A 275 6.96 -12.59 -19.14
C ARG A 275 6.49 -12.85 -20.58
N GLU A 276 5.23 -13.23 -20.78
CA GLU A 276 4.74 -13.76 -22.07
C GLU A 276 3.98 -12.72 -22.90
N ILE A 277 3.41 -11.68 -22.28
CA ILE A 277 2.56 -10.70 -22.97
C ILE A 277 3.26 -9.35 -23.11
N ILE A 278 3.91 -8.86 -22.06
CA ILE A 278 4.68 -7.61 -22.07
C ILE A 278 6.12 -7.85 -22.54
N GLU A 279 6.62 -9.08 -22.42
CA GLU A 279 8.00 -9.46 -22.74
C GLU A 279 9.06 -8.70 -21.91
N ALA A 280 8.68 -8.35 -20.67
CA ALA A 280 9.55 -7.72 -19.68
C ALA A 280 9.30 -8.41 -18.32
N GLU A 281 10.03 -9.49 -18.07
CA GLU A 281 9.82 -10.39 -16.92
C GLU A 281 10.10 -9.72 -15.56
N ASP A 282 11.04 -8.77 -15.50
CA ASP A 282 11.36 -8.03 -14.28
C ASP A 282 10.17 -7.14 -13.89
N ILE A 283 9.59 -7.40 -12.71
CA ILE A 283 8.46 -6.63 -12.18
C ILE A 283 8.95 -5.64 -11.12
N VAL A 284 8.63 -4.35 -11.32
CA VAL A 284 8.89 -3.28 -10.34
C VAL A 284 7.58 -2.79 -9.77
N ASN A 285 7.44 -2.80 -8.44
CA ASN A 285 6.20 -2.40 -7.75
C ASN A 285 6.18 -0.88 -7.49
N TYR A 286 5.20 -0.19 -8.08
CA TYR A 286 4.97 1.26 -7.97
C TYR A 286 3.84 1.63 -7.00
N SER A 287 3.25 0.65 -6.33
CA SER A 287 2.12 0.85 -5.43
C SER A 287 2.53 1.72 -4.25
N THR A 288 1.67 2.68 -3.90
CA THR A 288 1.84 3.46 -2.67
C THR A 288 1.73 2.51 -1.48
N ARG A 289 2.81 2.37 -0.70
CA ARG A 289 2.83 1.58 0.54
C ARG A 289 2.52 2.50 1.71
N GLU A 290 1.89 1.96 2.76
CA GLU A 290 1.84 2.67 4.04
C GLU A 290 3.27 3.00 4.46
N SER A 291 3.49 4.26 4.90
CA SER A 291 4.79 4.65 5.42
C SER A 291 5.16 3.70 6.55
N LEU A 292 6.44 3.28 6.61
CA LEU A 292 6.94 2.41 7.68
C LEU A 292 6.66 2.99 9.08
N ILE A 293 6.54 4.32 9.16
CA ILE A 293 6.19 5.07 10.37
C ILE A 293 4.73 4.81 10.76
N ASP A 294 3.81 4.77 9.79
CA ASP A 294 2.39 4.52 10.03
C ASP A 294 2.15 3.08 10.46
N LEU A 295 2.84 2.12 9.84
CA LEU A 295 2.81 0.71 10.25
C LEU A 295 3.36 0.52 11.67
N PHE A 296 4.45 1.21 12.02
CA PHE A 296 5.00 1.21 13.37
C PHE A 296 4.01 1.83 14.36
N ALA A 297 3.46 3.01 14.06
CA ALA A 297 2.50 3.71 14.89
C ALA A 297 1.24 2.86 15.13
N LYS A 298 0.70 2.21 14.10
CA LYS A 298 -0.42 1.26 14.23
C LYS A 298 -0.04 0.08 15.12
N ARG A 299 1.11 -0.56 14.92
CA ARG A 299 1.54 -1.70 15.77
C ARG A 299 1.71 -1.29 17.25
N VAL A 300 2.32 -0.14 17.51
CA VAL A 300 2.47 0.40 18.86
C VAL A 300 1.11 0.76 19.46
N SER A 301 0.23 1.40 18.69
CA SER A 301 -1.12 1.75 19.12
C SER A 301 -1.95 0.50 19.44
N THR A 302 -1.95 -0.52 18.59
CA THR A 302 -2.63 -1.80 18.84
C THR A 302 -2.07 -2.52 20.06
N MET A 303 -0.75 -2.48 20.29
CA MET A 303 -0.15 -3.01 21.52
C MET A 303 -0.58 -2.21 22.76
N MET A 304 -0.62 -0.89 22.69
CA MET A 304 -1.07 -0.04 23.81
C MET A 304 -2.56 -0.22 24.12
N LEU A 305 -3.41 -0.25 23.10
CA LEU A 305 -4.83 -0.59 23.23
C LEU A 305 -4.98 -1.99 23.84
N GLY A 306 -4.25 -2.98 23.34
CA GLY A 306 -4.22 -4.33 23.88
C GLY A 306 -3.82 -4.37 25.37
N MET A 307 -2.81 -3.58 25.77
CA MET A 307 -2.39 -3.46 27.17
C MET A 307 -3.45 -2.79 28.05
N LEU A 308 -4.14 -1.77 27.55
CA LEU A 308 -5.22 -1.06 28.26
C LEU A 308 -6.49 -1.91 28.38
N THR A 309 -6.78 -2.75 27.39
CA THR A 309 -7.95 -3.65 27.41
C THR A 309 -7.70 -4.93 28.20
N ASN A 310 -6.43 -5.36 28.34
CA ASN A 310 -6.08 -6.55 29.09
C ASN A 310 -5.88 -6.29 30.60
N SER A 311 -6.03 -5.03 31.05
CA SER A 311 -5.93 -4.65 32.46
C SER A 311 -7.28 -4.50 33.18
N SER A 312 -8.42 -4.87 32.58
CA SER A 312 -9.74 -4.77 33.22
C SER A 312 -10.35 -6.09 33.69
N TRP A 313 -9.59 -7.18 33.76
CA TRP A 313 -10.04 -8.43 34.40
C TRP A 313 -9.07 -8.86 35.49
N GLY A 314 -9.35 -8.41 36.71
CA GLY A 314 -8.66 -8.87 37.90
C GLY A 314 -8.74 -7.89 39.05
N PHE A 315 -9.92 -7.76 39.68
CA PHE A 315 -10.13 -7.84 41.13
C PHE A 315 -11.58 -7.44 41.49
N ARG A 316 -12.33 -8.45 41.98
CA ARG A 316 -13.60 -8.43 42.73
C ARG A 316 -14.88 -8.03 42.01
#